data_AF-A0A183HQ52-F1
#
_entry.id   AF-A0A183HQ52-F1
#
_cell.length_a   1.000
_cell.length_b   1.000
_cell.length_c   1.000
_cell.angle_alpha   90.00
_cell.angle_beta   90.00
_cell.angle_gamma   90.00
#
_symmetry.space_group_name_H-M   'P 1'
#
loop_
_entity.id
_entity.type
_entity.pdbx_description
1 polymer ?
#
loop_
_entity_poly.entity_id
_entity_poly.type
_entity_poly.pdbx_seq_one_letter_code
_entity_poly.pdbx_strand_id
1 'polypeptide(L)'
;LEVIAKRLREEKRKNVAEKCDEKEEEPILIRGLHHFPFQFELPQSSMPCSLETKLGTIRYYVKVIINIPHGTVPQGIKYFTIIGPSTDCMDEKYCCALLGQNKEIKWHGCCRRGALALRVIMDRTAYLCGENVRILAHVENRQGGIVWIAMRLIQVLLFT
;
A
#
# COMPACT_ATOMS: atom_id res chain seq x y z
N LEU A 1 -7.24 -9.50 8.88
CA LEU A 1 -7.98 -8.27 9.25
C LEU A 1 -9.47 -8.52 9.58
N GLU A 2 -10.20 -9.35 8.83
CA GLU A 2 -11.63 -9.65 9.11
C GLU A 2 -11.89 -10.32 10.47
N VAL A 3 -10.96 -11.15 10.95
CA VAL A 3 -11.07 -11.86 12.23
C VAL A 3 -11.06 -10.89 13.42
N ILE A 4 -10.23 -9.84 13.36
CA ILE A 4 -10.13 -8.81 14.42
C ILE A 4 -11.39 -7.93 14.43
N ALA A 5 -11.92 -7.59 13.25
CA ALA A 5 -13.14 -6.81 13.13
C ALA A 5 -14.39 -7.55 13.64
N LYS A 6 -14.46 -8.88 13.47
CA LYS A 6 -15.52 -9.71 14.07
C LYS A 6 -15.41 -9.75 15.59
N ARG A 7 -14.21 -9.94 16.13
CA ARG A 7 -13.98 -9.99 17.59
C ARG A 7 -14.38 -8.69 18.28
N LEU A 8 -14.02 -7.55 17.70
CA LEU A 8 -14.41 -6.22 18.19
C LEU A 8 -15.92 -5.96 18.11
N ARG A 9 -16.63 -6.53 17.13
CA ARG A 9 -18.10 -6.45 17.03
C ARG A 9 -18.80 -7.33 18.06
N GLU A 10 -18.23 -8.49 18.37
CA GLU A 10 -18.77 -9.42 19.37
C GLU A 10 -18.53 -8.92 20.80
N GLU A 11 -17.36 -8.35 21.10
CA GLU A 11 -17.08 -7.67 22.37
C GLU A 11 -17.98 -6.45 22.57
N LYS A 12 -18.21 -5.64 21.52
CA LYS A 12 -19.19 -4.54 21.59
C LYS A 12 -20.60 -5.02 21.88
N ARG A 13 -21.02 -6.17 21.32
CA ARG A 13 -22.35 -6.73 21.58
C ARG A 13 -22.47 -7.27 23.01
N LYS A 14 -21.41 -7.87 23.57
CA LYS A 14 -21.41 -8.35 24.96
C LYS A 14 -21.42 -7.20 25.96
N ASN A 15 -20.62 -6.16 25.75
CA ASN A 15 -20.60 -4.99 26.63
C ASN A 15 -21.91 -4.17 26.59
N VAL A 16 -22.70 -4.27 25.52
CA VAL A 16 -24.03 -3.64 25.42
C VAL A 16 -25.12 -4.48 26.10
N ALA A 17 -24.93 -5.79 26.24
CA ALA A 17 -25.92 -6.68 26.86
C ALA A 17 -25.83 -6.72 28.39
N GLU A 18 -24.73 -6.24 28.99
CA GLU A 18 -24.48 -6.35 30.44
C GLU A 18 -24.61 -5.02 31.22
N LYS A 19 -25.15 -3.96 30.60
CA LYS A 19 -25.46 -2.70 31.30
C LYS A 19 -26.95 -2.35 31.17
N CYS A 20 -27.77 -3.11 31.88
CA CYS A 20 -29.15 -2.71 32.18
C CYS A 20 -29.21 -2.21 33.63
N ASP A 21 -29.81 -1.03 33.78
CA ASP A 21 -30.33 -0.43 35.02
C ASP A 21 -29.43 0.53 35.82
N GLU A 22 -28.78 1.46 35.12
CA GLU A 22 -28.61 2.82 35.66
C GLU A 22 -29.25 3.80 34.68
N LYS A 23 -30.35 4.45 35.11
CA LYS A 23 -30.97 5.56 34.37
C LYS A 23 -30.04 6.77 34.45
N GLU A 24 -28.98 6.79 33.64
CA GLU A 24 -28.31 8.03 33.29
C GLU A 24 -29.33 8.91 32.54
N GLU A 25 -29.67 10.07 33.10
CA GLU A 25 -30.49 11.07 32.42
C GLU A 25 -29.86 11.38 31.05
N GLU A 26 -30.55 11.03 29.97
CA GLU A 26 -30.05 11.26 28.62
C GLU A 26 -29.86 12.77 28.41
N PRO A 27 -28.64 13.24 28.07
CA PRO A 27 -28.35 14.65 28.00
C PRO A 27 -29.16 15.30 26.86
N ILE A 28 -30.02 16.25 27.21
CA ILE A 28 -30.82 17.02 26.26
C ILE A 28 -29.93 18.09 25.61
N LEU A 29 -29.66 17.96 24.31
CA LEU A 29 -28.97 18.98 23.54
C LEU A 29 -29.91 20.16 23.23
N ILE A 30 -29.64 21.32 23.82
CA ILE A 30 -30.36 22.56 23.52
C ILE A 30 -30.10 23.03 22.08
N ARG A 31 -30.93 23.93 21.56
CA ARG A 31 -30.68 24.54 20.24
C ARG A 31 -29.37 25.32 20.26
N GLY A 32 -28.51 25.07 19.29
CA GLY A 32 -27.21 25.72 19.18
C GLY A 32 -26.20 24.89 18.40
N LEU A 33 -24.96 25.38 18.38
CA LEU A 33 -23.83 24.69 17.79
C LEU A 33 -23.12 23.87 18.86
N HIS A 34 -23.05 22.55 18.65
CA HIS A 34 -22.39 21.62 19.56
C HIS A 34 -21.11 21.07 18.93
N HIS A 35 -20.01 21.12 19.68
CA HIS A 35 -18.72 20.59 19.25
C HIS A 35 -18.36 19.37 20.08
N PHE A 36 -18.09 18.25 19.41
CA PHE A 36 -17.65 17.00 20.03
C PHE A 36 -16.22 16.71 19.55
N PRO A 37 -15.19 17.27 20.22
CA PRO A 37 -13.82 17.00 19.83
C PRO A 37 -13.49 15.52 20.08
N PHE A 38 -12.78 14.91 19.15
CA PHE A 38 -12.21 13.58 19.32
C PHE A 38 -10.79 13.58 18.78
N GLN A 39 -9.94 12.79 19.42
CA GLN A 39 -8.58 12.53 19.00
C GLN A 39 -8.32 11.04 19.22
N PHE A 40 -7.65 10.42 18.25
CA PHE A 40 -7.16 9.07 18.38
C PHE A 40 -5.79 9.01 17.73
N GLU A 41 -4.92 8.20 18.31
CA GLU A 41 -3.65 7.89 17.69
C GLU A 41 -3.84 6.71 16.75
N LEU A 42 -3.20 6.79 15.60
CA LEU A 42 -3.14 5.64 14.71
C LEU A 42 -2.19 4.59 15.30
N PRO A 43 -2.48 3.29 15.12
CA PRO A 43 -1.58 2.23 15.57
C PRO A 43 -0.16 2.44 15.06
N GLN A 44 0.84 2.25 15.93
CA GLN A 44 2.27 2.30 15.57
C GLN A 44 2.72 1.07 14.75
N SER A 45 1.84 0.08 14.58
CA SER A 45 2.10 -1.06 13.71
C SER A 45 2.14 -0.63 12.24
N SER A 46 2.73 -1.48 11.38
CA SER A 46 2.83 -1.22 9.94
C SER A 46 1.46 -1.21 9.27
N MET A 47 0.77 -0.07 9.30
CA MET A 47 -0.44 0.15 8.51
C MET A 47 -0.06 0.32 7.04
N PRO A 48 -0.84 -0.27 6.12
CA PRO A 48 -0.60 -0.05 4.72
C PRO A 48 -0.87 1.41 4.32
N CYS A 49 -0.14 1.87 3.30
CA CYS A 49 -0.38 3.18 2.72
C CYS A 49 -1.75 3.22 2.03
N SER A 50 -2.35 4.40 1.97
CA SER A 50 -3.51 4.61 1.11
C SER A 50 -3.14 4.35 -0.34
N LEU A 51 -3.99 3.59 -1.04
CA LEU A 51 -3.70 3.10 -2.38
C LEU A 51 -4.98 3.11 -3.22
N GLU A 52 -4.88 3.61 -4.45
CA GLU A 52 -5.95 3.50 -5.44
C GLU A 52 -5.41 2.90 -6.72
N THR A 53 -5.89 1.71 -7.08
CA THR A 53 -5.51 1.02 -8.32
C THR A 53 -6.74 0.39 -8.97
N LYS A 54 -6.59 -0.05 -10.23
CA LYS A 54 -7.63 -0.83 -10.92
C LYS A 54 -7.93 -2.18 -10.26
N LEU A 55 -6.97 -2.73 -9.52
CA LEU A 55 -7.09 -4.06 -8.90
C LEU A 55 -7.68 -3.99 -7.47
N GLY A 56 -7.65 -2.81 -6.84
CA GLY A 56 -8.15 -2.64 -5.49
C GLY A 56 -7.76 -1.29 -4.87
N THR A 57 -8.35 -1.00 -3.72
CA THR A 57 -8.15 0.26 -3.00
C THR A 57 -7.97 0.05 -1.51
N ILE A 58 -7.07 0.83 -0.90
CA ILE A 58 -6.90 0.94 0.55
C ILE A 58 -7.29 2.36 0.93
N ARG A 59 -8.41 2.51 1.63
CA ARG A 59 -8.98 3.81 2.05
C ARG A 59 -9.30 3.81 3.53
N TYR A 60 -8.89 4.87 4.21
CA TYR A 60 -9.15 5.07 5.62
C TYR A 60 -10.24 6.12 5.82
N TYR A 61 -11.13 5.89 6.78
CA TYR A 61 -12.20 6.81 7.11
C TYR A 61 -12.54 6.81 8.59
N VAL A 62 -13.03 7.94 9.07
CA VAL A 62 -13.72 8.07 10.35
C VAL A 62 -15.21 8.09 10.08
N LYS A 63 -15.96 7.26 10.79
CA LYS A 63 -17.42 7.22 10.74
C LYS A 63 -17.99 7.71 12.07
N VAL A 64 -18.75 8.80 12.02
CA VAL A 64 -19.51 9.34 13.14
C VAL A 64 -20.93 8.83 13.03
N ILE A 65 -21.47 8.35 14.14
CA ILE A 65 -22.84 7.85 14.25
C ILE A 65 -23.46 8.54 15.45
N ILE A 66 -24.53 9.29 15.24
CA ILE A 66 -25.26 9.97 16.31
C ILE A 66 -26.48 9.13 16.63
N ASN A 67 -26.57 8.65 17.87
CA ASN A 67 -27.73 7.90 18.33
C ASN A 67 -28.75 8.88 18.91
N ILE A 68 -29.96 8.90 18.35
CA ILE A 68 -31.06 9.75 18.81
C ILE A 68 -32.18 8.82 19.32
N PRO A 69 -32.57 8.91 20.59
CA PRO A 69 -33.68 8.14 21.14
C PRO A 69 -34.95 8.36 20.31
N HIS A 70 -35.59 7.26 19.88
CA HIS A 70 -36.80 7.28 19.03
C HIS A 70 -36.67 8.06 17.71
N GLY A 71 -35.45 8.43 17.32
CA GLY A 71 -35.15 9.24 16.15
C GLY A 71 -34.44 8.47 15.05
N THR A 72 -34.05 9.20 14.01
CA THR A 72 -33.13 8.65 13.00
C THR A 72 -31.70 8.66 13.53
N VAL A 73 -30.85 7.78 12.99
CA VAL A 73 -29.45 7.66 13.40
C VAL A 73 -28.57 8.28 12.30
N PRO A 74 -28.34 9.61 12.30
CA PRO A 74 -27.53 10.24 11.27
C PRO A 74 -26.08 9.77 11.34
N GLN A 75 -25.47 9.68 10.17
CA GLN A 75 -24.10 9.20 9.99
C GLN A 75 -23.29 10.18 9.16
N GLY A 76 -22.04 10.40 9.55
CA GLY A 76 -21.05 11.16 8.80
C GLY A 76 -19.82 10.32 8.53
N ILE A 77 -19.26 10.41 7.33
CA ILE A 77 -18.02 9.72 6.96
C ILE A 77 -17.02 10.75 6.46
N LYS A 78 -15.79 10.71 6.98
CA LYS A 78 -14.67 11.53 6.51
C LYS A 78 -13.49 10.63 6.16
N TYR A 79 -13.06 10.71 4.91
CA TYR A 79 -11.86 10.01 4.43
C TYR A 79 -10.59 10.77 4.80
N PHE A 80 -9.51 10.02 5.02
CA PHE A 80 -8.16 10.54 5.21
C PHE A 80 -7.13 9.61 4.57
N THR A 81 -5.93 10.15 4.33
CA THR A 81 -4.84 9.44 3.66
C THR A 81 -3.72 9.10 4.64
N ILE A 82 -3.29 7.84 4.62
CA ILE A 82 -2.08 7.37 5.28
C ILE A 82 -0.97 7.34 4.25
N ILE A 83 0.06 8.15 4.46
CA ILE A 83 1.27 8.18 3.66
C ILE A 83 2.30 7.28 4.35
N GLY A 84 2.97 6.45 3.57
CA GLY A 84 4.02 5.57 4.07
C GLY A 84 5.22 6.34 4.64
N PRO A 85 6.20 5.62 5.19
CA PRO A 85 7.45 6.24 5.62
C PRO A 85 8.06 7.04 4.46
N SER A 86 8.49 8.27 4.75
CA SER A 86 9.16 9.12 3.77
C SER A 86 10.45 8.44 3.32
N THR A 87 10.44 7.88 2.12
CA THR A 87 11.65 7.35 1.50
C THR A 87 12.34 8.48 0.78
N ASP A 88 13.48 8.93 1.30
CA ASP A 88 14.32 9.88 0.58
C ASP A 88 15.02 9.13 -0.56
N CYS A 89 14.69 9.48 -1.80
CA CYS A 89 15.29 8.88 -2.99
C CYS A 89 16.76 9.28 -3.16
N MET A 90 17.22 10.31 -2.45
CA MET A 90 18.60 10.80 -2.47
C MET A 90 19.46 10.22 -1.34
N ASP A 91 18.91 9.32 -0.53
CA ASP A 91 19.68 8.55 0.45
C ASP A 91 20.81 7.79 -0.26
N GLU A 92 22.00 7.80 0.33
CA GLU A 92 23.23 7.26 -0.25
C GLU A 92 23.05 5.79 -0.69
N LYS A 93 22.27 5.02 0.08
CA LYS A 93 21.97 3.61 -0.23
C LYS A 93 21.25 3.41 -1.57
N TYR A 94 20.53 4.42 -2.06
CA TYR A 94 19.81 4.36 -3.33
C TYR A 94 20.58 4.99 -4.50
N CYS A 95 21.62 5.77 -4.20
CA CYS A 95 22.42 6.48 -5.20
C CYS A 95 23.56 5.64 -5.80
N CYS A 96 23.69 4.38 -5.38
CA CYS A 96 24.68 3.45 -5.91
C CYS A 96 24.20 2.81 -7.21
N ALA A 97 25.14 2.59 -8.13
CA ALA A 97 24.87 1.95 -9.41
C ALA A 97 24.46 0.47 -9.21
N LEU A 98 23.37 0.08 -9.86
CA LEU A 98 22.88 -1.29 -9.89
C LEU A 98 23.33 -2.00 -11.16
N LEU A 99 23.93 -3.19 -10.99
CA LEU A 99 24.38 -4.04 -12.09
C LEU A 99 23.57 -5.34 -12.12
N GLY A 100 22.80 -5.55 -13.19
CA GLY A 100 22.17 -6.82 -13.52
C GLY A 100 22.90 -7.51 -14.67
N GLN A 101 23.20 -8.80 -14.55
CA GLN A 101 23.80 -9.56 -15.64
C GLN A 101 23.20 -10.96 -15.74
N ASN A 102 22.98 -11.42 -16.97
CA ASN A 102 22.52 -12.77 -17.25
C ASN A 102 23.16 -13.28 -18.54
N LYS A 103 23.43 -14.58 -18.59
CA LYS A 103 23.99 -15.25 -19.77
C LYS A 103 23.28 -16.58 -20.00
N GLU A 104 22.67 -16.70 -21.16
CA GLU A 104 22.00 -17.91 -21.62
C GLU A 104 22.82 -18.60 -22.70
N ILE A 105 22.90 -19.93 -22.63
CA ILE A 105 23.68 -20.75 -23.58
C ILE A 105 22.74 -21.79 -24.17
N LYS A 106 22.67 -21.83 -25.50
CA LYS A 106 21.94 -22.87 -26.24
C LYS A 106 22.86 -24.04 -26.54
N TRP A 107 22.45 -25.22 -26.08
CA TRP A 107 23.09 -26.51 -26.34
C TRP A 107 22.26 -27.31 -27.33
N HIS A 108 22.92 -27.99 -28.27
CA HIS A 108 22.28 -29.00 -29.12
C HIS A 108 23.20 -30.22 -29.16
N GLY A 109 22.77 -31.33 -28.54
CA GLY A 109 23.61 -32.51 -28.37
C GLY A 109 24.88 -32.18 -27.58
N CYS A 110 26.05 -32.57 -28.10
CA CYS A 110 27.34 -32.34 -27.44
C CYS A 110 27.98 -30.97 -27.77
N CYS A 111 27.36 -30.16 -28.64
CA CYS A 111 27.95 -28.91 -29.12
C CYS A 111 27.20 -27.67 -28.61
N ARG A 112 27.97 -26.65 -28.17
CA ARG A 112 27.45 -25.31 -27.92
C ARG A 112 27.09 -24.64 -29.24
N ARG A 113 25.82 -24.27 -29.42
CA ARG A 113 25.31 -23.68 -30.68
C ARG A 113 25.19 -22.15 -30.65
N GLY A 114 25.27 -21.53 -29.47
CA GLY A 114 25.26 -20.08 -29.35
C GLY A 114 25.10 -19.62 -27.90
N ALA A 115 25.45 -18.37 -27.64
CA ALA A 115 25.28 -17.74 -26.33
C ALA A 115 24.69 -16.34 -26.49
N LEU A 116 23.85 -15.94 -25.53
CA LEU A 116 23.34 -14.59 -25.40
C LEU A 116 23.70 -14.09 -24.01
N ALA A 117 24.38 -12.95 -23.91
CA ALA A 117 24.62 -12.29 -22.64
C ALA A 117 23.99 -10.90 -22.66
N LEU A 118 23.36 -10.54 -21.54
CA LEU A 118 22.79 -9.23 -21.28
C LEU A 118 23.39 -8.70 -19.98
N ARG A 119 23.92 -7.49 -20.04
CA ARG A 119 24.37 -6.72 -18.87
C ARG A 119 23.64 -5.38 -18.86
N VAL A 120 23.02 -5.06 -17.74
CA VAL A 120 22.24 -3.84 -17.54
C VAL A 120 22.83 -3.07 -16.36
N ILE A 121 23.05 -1.78 -16.55
CA ILE A 121 23.59 -0.87 -15.55
C ILE A 121 22.59 0.25 -15.37
N MET A 122 22.27 0.54 -14.12
CA MET A 122 21.48 1.70 -13.72
C MET A 122 22.30 2.52 -12.74
N ASP A 123 22.21 3.84 -12.80
CA ASP A 123 23.01 4.71 -11.94
C ASP A 123 22.49 4.71 -10.48
N ARG A 124 21.18 4.46 -10.29
CA ARG A 124 20.48 4.52 -9.00
C ARG A 124 19.31 3.54 -8.94
N THR A 125 18.74 3.35 -7.75
CA THR A 125 17.65 2.39 -7.49
C THR A 125 16.35 3.02 -7.01
N ALA A 126 16.36 4.30 -6.64
CA ALA A 126 15.16 5.07 -6.30
C ALA A 126 15.02 6.28 -7.22
N TYR A 127 13.78 6.63 -7.55
CA TYR A 127 13.44 7.69 -8.50
C TYR A 127 12.18 8.41 -8.05
N LEU A 128 12.08 9.70 -8.37
CA LEU A 128 10.85 10.46 -8.16
C LEU A 128 9.86 10.22 -9.30
N CYS A 129 8.57 10.38 -9.00
CA CYS A 129 7.52 10.33 -10.02
C CYS A 129 7.77 11.41 -11.09
N GLY A 130 7.81 11.00 -12.36
CA GLY A 130 8.07 11.88 -13.50
C GLY A 130 9.55 12.03 -13.88
N GLU A 131 10.47 11.45 -13.10
CA GLU A 131 11.88 11.42 -13.44
C GLU A 131 12.19 10.39 -14.55
N ASN A 132 13.21 10.67 -15.37
CA ASN A 132 13.67 9.75 -16.40
C ASN A 132 14.63 8.71 -15.84
N VAL A 133 14.27 7.43 -15.96
CA VAL A 133 15.12 6.31 -15.58
C VAL A 133 16.14 6.03 -16.69
N ARG A 134 17.42 6.30 -16.42
CA ARG A 134 18.52 6.03 -17.36
C ARG A 134 19.05 4.61 -17.16
N ILE A 135 19.14 3.87 -18.25
CA ILE A 135 19.55 2.46 -18.24
C ILE A 135 20.53 2.23 -19.38
N LEU A 136 21.70 1.69 -19.06
CA LEU A 136 22.71 1.27 -20.03
C LEU A 136 22.65 -0.25 -20.18
N ALA A 137 22.37 -0.74 -21.39
CA ALA A 137 22.30 -2.16 -21.69
C ALA A 137 23.39 -2.57 -22.69
N HIS A 138 24.20 -3.55 -22.32
CA HIS A 138 25.16 -4.22 -23.18
C HIS A 138 24.62 -5.60 -23.55
N VAL A 139 24.49 -5.87 -24.84
CA VAL A 139 24.03 -7.16 -25.36
C VAL A 139 25.13 -7.79 -26.21
N GLU A 140 25.50 -9.01 -25.84
CA GLU A 140 26.36 -9.87 -26.64
C GLU A 140 25.53 -11.00 -27.22
N ASN A 141 25.12 -10.86 -28.48
CA ASN A 141 24.44 -11.91 -29.22
C ASN A 141 25.46 -12.72 -30.04
N ARG A 142 25.75 -13.94 -29.60
CA ARG A 142 26.56 -14.92 -30.33
C ARG A 142 25.70 -16.07 -30.84
N GLN A 143 24.43 -15.79 -31.14
CA GLN A 143 23.49 -16.72 -31.76
C GLN A 143 23.28 -16.34 -33.23
N GLY A 144 22.76 -17.26 -34.04
CA GLY A 144 22.45 -16.98 -35.44
C GLY A 144 21.13 -16.23 -35.69
N GLY A 145 20.38 -15.88 -34.64
CA GLY A 145 19.06 -15.27 -34.73
C GLY A 145 19.02 -13.82 -34.24
N ILE A 146 17.97 -13.10 -34.65
CA ILE A 146 17.67 -11.72 -34.21
C ILE A 146 17.14 -11.76 -32.78
N VAL A 147 17.57 -10.80 -31.95
CA VAL A 147 17.15 -10.64 -30.56
C VAL A 147 16.64 -9.22 -30.33
N TRP A 148 15.62 -9.07 -29.49
CA TRP A 148 15.00 -7.79 -29.15
C TRP A 148 15.17 -7.51 -27.66
N ILE A 149 15.36 -6.24 -27.30
CA ILE A 149 15.35 -5.80 -25.91
C ILE A 149 13.95 -5.24 -25.61
N ALA A 150 13.35 -5.72 -24.53
CA ALA A 150 12.11 -5.19 -24.00
C ALA A 150 12.31 -4.78 -22.54
N MET A 151 11.78 -3.61 -22.19
CA MET A 151 11.90 -3.07 -20.84
C MET A 151 10.50 -2.78 -20.31
N ARG A 152 10.26 -3.15 -19.05
CA ARG A 152 8.95 -3.00 -18.41
C ARG A 152 9.15 -2.58 -16.96
N LEU A 153 8.44 -1.52 -16.56
CA LEU A 153 8.27 -1.19 -15.15
C LEU A 153 7.09 -1.98 -14.60
N ILE A 154 7.33 -2.76 -13.54
CA ILE A 154 6.31 -3.62 -12.94
C ILE A 154 6.12 -3.18 -11.49
N GLN A 155 4.88 -2.86 -11.12
CA GLN A 155 4.50 -2.63 -9.74
C GLN A 155 4.06 -3.95 -9.11
N VAL A 156 4.70 -4.35 -8.02
CA VAL A 156 4.33 -5.54 -7.23
C VAL A 156 3.66 -5.07 -5.95
N LEU A 157 2.44 -5.55 -5.70
CA LEU A 157 1.69 -5.29 -4.48
C LEU A 157 1.63 -6.57 -3.65
N LEU A 158 2.22 -6.54 -2.45
CA LEU A 158 2.14 -7.65 -1.50
C LEU A 158 1.07 -7.31 -0.46
N PHE A 159 0.07 -8.17 -0.33
CA PHE A 159 -0.95 -8.09 0.71
C PHE A 159 -0.64 -9.17 1.75
N THR A 160 -0.41 -8.77 3.00
CA THR A 160 -0.21 -9.67 4.16
C THR A 160 -1.36 -9.54 5.13
#